data_AF-A0A3B1AEZ0-F1
#
_entry.id   AF-A0A3B1AEZ0-F1
#
_cell.length_a   1.000
_cell.length_b   1.000
_cell.length_c   1.000
_cell.angle_alpha   90.00
_cell.angle_beta   90.00
_cell.angle_gamma   90.00
#
_symmetry.space_group_name_H-M   'P 1'
#
loop_
_entity.id
_entity.type
_entity.pdbx_description
1 polymer ?
#
loop_
_entity_poly.entity_id
_entity_poly.type
_entity_poly.pdbx_seq_one_letter_code
_entity_poly.pdbx_strand_id
1 'polypeptide(L)'
;MAQYTADPENRLTRDIHYPPHAEPIYFSQTHVTERVQEVQVILDAIKRYEHAVNEKLSTLKADISQRLWIEKAFVIPAHENLQQSLRVVQALGERIEKLCEDFSQLPVK
;
A
#
# COMPACT_ATOMS: atom_id res chain seq x y z
N MET A 1 49.99 14.05 39.05
CA MET A 1 48.83 13.14 38.97
C MET A 1 47.52 13.82 38.57
N ALA A 2 47.37 15.15 38.68
CA ALA A 2 46.13 15.86 38.35
C ALA A 2 45.82 16.03 36.83
N GLN A 3 46.79 15.79 35.94
CA GLN A 3 46.60 15.99 34.49
C GLN A 3 45.73 14.90 33.83
N TYR A 4 45.74 13.67 34.34
CA TYR A 4 44.96 12.57 33.75
C TYR A 4 43.45 12.78 33.91
N THR A 5 43.00 13.38 35.01
CA THR A 5 41.60 13.69 35.30
C THR A 5 41.11 15.01 34.72
N ALA A 6 42.02 15.82 34.16
CA ALA A 6 41.70 17.15 33.62
C ALA A 6 41.46 17.14 32.10
N ASP A 7 41.66 16.00 31.44
CA ASP A 7 41.44 15.85 30.01
C ASP A 7 39.96 15.47 29.73
N PRO A 8 39.16 16.37 29.13
CA PRO A 8 37.75 16.13 28.84
C PRO A 8 37.51 15.03 27.80
N GLU A 9 38.55 14.63 27.06
CA GLU A 9 38.53 13.54 26.08
C GLU A 9 38.89 12.18 26.71
N ASN A 10 39.28 12.14 28.00
CA ASN A 10 39.60 10.91 28.72
C ASN A 10 38.33 10.17 29.18
N ARG A 11 37.52 9.76 28.20
CA ARG A 11 36.31 8.96 28.43
C ARG A 11 36.68 7.48 28.37
N LEU A 12 36.44 6.76 29.46
CA LEU A 12 36.49 5.30 29.45
C LEU A 12 35.26 4.76 28.69
N THR A 13 35.34 4.71 27.37
CA THR A 13 34.36 4.01 26.54
C THR A 13 34.67 2.53 26.57
N ARG A 14 33.79 1.75 27.21
CA ARG A 14 33.81 0.29 27.07
C ARG A 14 32.88 -0.06 25.92
N ASP A 15 33.40 -0.73 24.90
CA ASP A 15 32.57 -1.38 23.89
C ASP A 15 31.84 -2.55 24.53
N ILE A 16 30.70 -2.26 25.15
CA ILE A 16 29.81 -3.27 25.70
C ILE A 16 28.96 -3.77 24.54
N HIS A 17 29.32 -4.92 23.99
CA HIS A 17 28.49 -5.62 23.02
C HIS A 17 27.33 -6.30 23.75
N TYR A 18 26.12 -5.76 23.59
CA TYR A 18 24.90 -6.41 24.04
C TYR A 18 24.41 -7.34 22.93
N PRO A 19 24.46 -8.67 23.10
CA PRO A 19 23.88 -9.57 22.12
C PRO A 19 22.36 -9.34 22.07
N PRO A 20 21.74 -9.43 20.88
CA PRO A 20 20.30 -9.25 20.75
C PRO A 20 19.57 -10.24 21.66
N HIS A 21 18.68 -9.71 22.51
CA HIS A 21 17.91 -10.50 23.48
C HIS A 21 16.76 -11.30 22.85
N ALA A 22 16.55 -11.16 21.54
CA ALA A 22 15.56 -11.89 20.77
C ALA A 22 16.18 -12.35 19.44
N GLU A 23 15.82 -13.57 19.02
CA GLU A 23 16.16 -14.06 17.68
C GLU A 23 15.37 -13.25 16.63
N PRO A 24 15.95 -12.96 15.45
CA PRO A 24 15.22 -12.33 14.38
C PRO A 24 14.04 -13.21 13.96
N ILE A 25 12.88 -12.60 13.71
CA ILE A 25 11.71 -13.31 13.21
C ILE A 25 11.99 -13.62 11.73
N TYR A 26 12.03 -14.90 11.39
CA TYR A 26 12.13 -15.36 10.00
C TYR A 26 10.88 -16.14 9.62
N PHE A 27 10.49 -16.03 8.35
CA PHE A 27 9.38 -16.77 7.77
C PHE A 27 9.89 -17.83 6.80
N SER A 28 9.11 -18.87 6.53
CA SER A 28 9.43 -19.79 5.44
C SER A 28 9.15 -19.13 4.09
N GLN A 29 9.89 -19.51 3.04
CA GLN A 29 9.64 -19.00 1.69
C GLN A 29 8.20 -19.27 1.23
N THR A 30 7.66 -20.44 1.60
CA THR A 30 6.27 -20.82 1.32
C THR A 30 5.30 -19.86 1.98
N HIS A 31 5.50 -19.51 3.26
CA HIS A 31 4.64 -18.58 3.96
C HIS A 31 4.59 -17.21 3.29
N VAL A 32 5.75 -16.65 2.93
CA VAL A 32 5.82 -15.37 2.22
C VAL A 32 5.11 -15.44 0.88
N THR A 33 5.34 -16.51 0.12
CA THR A 33 4.74 -16.72 -1.21
C THR A 33 3.21 -16.83 -1.13
N GLU A 34 2.69 -17.58 -0.16
CA GLU A 34 1.24 -17.70 0.08
C GLU A 34 0.62 -16.35 0.43
N ARG A 35 1.25 -15.57 1.32
CA ARG A 35 0.75 -14.24 1.70
C ARG A 35 0.74 -13.29 0.50
N VAL A 36 1.80 -13.26 -0.29
CA VAL A 36 1.85 -12.46 -1.54
C VAL A 36 0.74 -12.88 -2.50
N GLN A 37 0.51 -14.18 -2.67
CA GLN A 37 -0.54 -14.69 -3.57
C GLN A 37 -1.95 -14.31 -3.09
N GLU A 38 -2.24 -14.40 -1.79
CA GLU A 38 -3.52 -13.97 -1.23
C GLU A 38 -3.78 -12.47 -1.46
N VAL A 39 -2.75 -11.63 -1.25
CA VAL A 39 -2.86 -10.18 -1.48
C VAL A 39 -3.00 -9.87 -2.98
N GLN A 40 -2.33 -10.62 -3.85
CA GLN A 40 -2.45 -10.47 -5.31
C GLN A 40 -3.88 -10.73 -5.80
N VAL A 41 -4.60 -11.71 -5.24
CA VAL A 41 -6.01 -11.95 -5.58
C VAL A 41 -6.89 -10.73 -5.28
N ILE A 42 -6.61 -10.04 -4.18
CA ILE A 42 -7.31 -8.80 -3.80
C ILE A 42 -6.96 -7.68 -4.79
N LEU A 43 -5.69 -7.54 -5.16
CA LEU A 43 -5.25 -6.55 -6.14
C LEU A 43 -5.92 -6.76 -7.49
N ASP A 44 -6.03 -8.00 -7.96
CA ASP A 44 -6.70 -8.33 -9.22
C ASP A 44 -8.20 -8.03 -9.17
N ALA A 45 -8.84 -8.21 -8.02
CA ALA A 45 -10.24 -7.80 -7.81
C ALA A 45 -10.41 -6.28 -7.88
N ILE A 46 -9.50 -5.52 -7.26
CA ILE A 46 -9.49 -4.05 -7.29
C ILE A 46 -9.31 -3.55 -8.74
N LYS A 47 -8.33 -4.09 -9.48
CA LYS A 47 -8.06 -3.71 -10.87
C LYS A 47 -9.25 -4.00 -11.79
N ARG A 48 -9.94 -5.13 -11.60
CA ARG A 48 -11.18 -5.44 -12.33
C ARG A 48 -12.30 -4.44 -12.03
N TYR A 49 -12.46 -4.06 -10.76
CA TYR A 49 -13.46 -3.07 -10.38
C TYR A 49 -13.12 -1.67 -10.94
N GLU A 50 -11.85 -1.26 -10.88
CA GLU A 50 -11.37 -0.02 -11.49
C GLU A 50 -11.69 0.03 -12.98
N HIS A 51 -11.41 -1.05 -13.70
CA HIS A 51 -11.72 -1.16 -15.12
C HIS A 51 -13.22 -1.00 -15.38
N ALA A 52 -14.08 -1.67 -14.61
CA ALA A 52 -15.53 -1.58 -14.74
C ALA A 52 -16.07 -0.16 -14.43
N VAL A 53 -15.47 0.55 -13.46
CA VAL A 53 -15.83 1.95 -13.16
C VAL A 53 -15.42 2.87 -14.30
N ASN A 54 -14.21 2.71 -14.85
CA ASN A 54 -13.73 3.48 -15.99
C ASN A 54 -14.58 3.25 -17.24
N GLU A 55 -14.94 2.00 -17.52
CA GLU A 55 -15.83 1.65 -18.63
C GLU A 55 -17.18 2.35 -18.48
N LYS A 56 -17.82 2.26 -17.30
CA LYS A 56 -19.07 2.98 -17.00
C LYS A 56 -18.95 4.49 -17.16
N LEU A 57 -17.83 5.07 -16.75
CA LEU A 57 -17.59 6.51 -16.85
C LEU A 57 -17.43 6.94 -18.33
N SER A 58 -16.80 6.10 -19.15
CA SER A 58 -16.67 6.31 -20.60
C SER A 58 -18.00 6.15 -21.35
N THR A 59 -18.83 5.18 -20.95
CA THR A 59 -20.13 4.91 -21.58
C THR A 59 -21.22 5.87 -21.10
N LEU A 60 -21.11 6.42 -19.89
CA LEU A 60 -22.10 7.36 -19.33
C LEU A 60 -22.36 8.54 -20.30
N LYS A 61 -21.31 9.11 -20.90
CA LYS A 61 -21.47 10.19 -21.89
C LYS A 61 -22.26 9.75 -23.13
N ALA A 62 -21.99 8.54 -23.63
CA ALA A 62 -22.68 7.98 -24.80
C ALA A 62 -24.13 7.56 -24.48
N ASP A 63 -24.39 7.08 -23.26
CA ASP A 63 -25.73 6.71 -22.79
C ASP A 63 -26.62 7.96 -22.58
N ILE A 64 -26.04 9.04 -22.06
CA ILE A 64 -26.72 10.36 -21.96
C ILE A 64 -26.99 10.93 -23.35
N SER A 65 -26.02 10.75 -24.25
CA SER A 65 -26.14 10.75 -25.71
C SER A 65 -27.49 10.37 -26.28
N GLN A 66 -27.82 9.12 -25.98
CA GLN A 66 -28.85 8.33 -26.63
C GLN A 66 -30.18 8.37 -25.88
N ARG A 67 -30.16 8.68 -24.58
CA ARG A 67 -31.36 8.72 -23.73
C ARG A 67 -31.75 10.17 -23.47
N LEU A 68 -32.57 10.69 -24.39
CA LEU A 68 -33.15 12.05 -24.39
C LEU A 68 -33.93 12.40 -23.10
N TRP A 69 -34.18 11.43 -22.20
CA TRP A 69 -35.03 11.56 -21.00
C TRP A 69 -34.24 11.58 -19.69
N ILE A 70 -32.91 11.50 -19.71
CA ILE A 70 -32.12 11.63 -18.49
C ILE A 70 -31.97 13.12 -18.18
N GLU A 71 -32.58 13.56 -17.07
CA GLU A 71 -32.40 14.91 -16.56
C GLU A 71 -30.92 15.15 -16.25
N LYS A 72 -30.39 16.29 -16.72
CA LYS A 72 -29.01 16.72 -16.44
C LYS A 72 -28.69 16.75 -14.94
N ALA A 73 -29.71 16.90 -14.10
CA ALA A 73 -29.62 16.85 -12.64
C ALA A 73 -29.17 15.49 -12.08
N PHE A 74 -29.39 14.37 -12.80
CA PHE A 74 -28.93 13.04 -12.40
C PHE A 74 -27.54 12.69 -12.94
N VAL A 75 -27.16 13.30 -14.07
CA VAL A 75 -25.88 13.04 -14.74
C VAL A 75 -24.70 13.53 -13.91
N ILE A 76 -24.79 14.75 -13.39
CA ILE A 76 -23.68 15.39 -12.67
C ILE A 76 -23.35 14.60 -11.39
N PRO A 77 -24.31 14.28 -10.50
CA PRO A 77 -24.03 13.50 -9.30
C PRO A 77 -23.56 12.08 -9.61
N ALA A 78 -24.09 11.43 -10.65
CA ALA A 78 -23.65 10.10 -11.05
C ALA A 78 -22.19 10.11 -11.53
N HIS A 79 -21.81 11.13 -12.32
CA HIS A 79 -20.44 11.29 -12.78
C HIS A 79 -19.48 11.57 -11.62
N GLU A 80 -19.85 12.47 -10.71
CA GLU A 80 -19.06 12.80 -9.52
C GLU A 80 -18.88 11.59 -8.60
N ASN A 81 -19.94 10.81 -8.37
CA ASN A 81 -19.88 9.58 -7.57
C ASN A 81 -18.98 8.51 -8.20
N LEU A 82 -19.02 8.35 -9.54
CA LEU A 82 -18.12 7.43 -10.24
C LEU A 82 -16.67 7.90 -10.18
N GLN A 83 -16.41 9.21 -10.31
CA GLN A 83 -15.07 9.77 -10.14
C GLN A 83 -14.54 9.60 -8.72
N GLN A 84 -15.39 9.82 -7.71
CA GLN A 84 -15.01 9.62 -6.32
C GLN A 84 -14.72 8.15 -6.04
N SER A 85 -15.57 7.25 -6.56
CA SER A 85 -15.34 5.81 -6.47
C SER A 85 -14.01 5.42 -7.11
N LEU A 86 -13.69 5.97 -8.28
CA LEU A 86 -12.42 5.71 -8.97
C LEU A 86 -11.22 6.13 -8.11
N ARG A 87 -11.24 7.33 -7.52
CA ARG A 87 -10.15 7.80 -6.65
C ARG A 87 -9.92 6.89 -5.45
N VAL A 88 -11.02 6.45 -4.80
CA VAL A 88 -10.94 5.56 -3.64
C VAL A 88 -10.35 4.19 -4.03
N VAL A 89 -10.76 3.67 -5.18
CA VAL A 89 -10.27 2.38 -5.70
C VAL A 89 -8.80 2.46 -6.08
N GLN A 90 -8.37 3.56 -6.71
CA GLN A 90 -6.96 3.80 -7.05
C GLN A 90 -6.09 3.86 -5.79
N ALA A 91 -6.50 4.66 -4.80
CA ALA A 91 -5.79 4.74 -3.52
C ALA A 91 -5.77 3.39 -2.78
N LEU A 92 -6.83 2.58 -2.89
CA LEU A 92 -6.84 1.22 -2.34
C LEU A 92 -5.87 0.30 -3.11
N GLY A 93 -5.83 0.39 -4.44
CA GLY A 93 -4.90 -0.33 -5.31
C GLY A 93 -3.45 -0.08 -4.92
N GLU A 94 -3.05 1.19 -4.81
CA GLU A 94 -1.70 1.58 -4.40
C GLU A 94 -1.31 1.02 -3.02
N ARG A 95 -2.25 1.03 -2.06
CA ARG A 95 -2.02 0.48 -0.72
C ARG A 95 -1.82 -1.04 -0.73
N ILE A 96 -2.58 -1.75 -1.57
CA ILE A 96 -2.47 -3.20 -1.70
C ILE A 96 -1.20 -3.58 -2.48
N GLU A 97 -0.80 -2.81 -3.48
CA GLU A 97 0.48 -2.99 -4.18
C GLU A 97 1.65 -2.86 -3.22
N LYS A 98 1.65 -1.80 -2.41
CA LYS A 98 2.64 -1.62 -1.35
C LYS A 98 2.65 -2.79 -0.36
N LEU A 99 1.48 -3.29 0.01
CA LEU A 99 1.38 -4.44 0.92
C LEU A 99 1.99 -5.71 0.30
N CYS A 100 1.79 -5.95 -1.00
CA CYS A 100 2.47 -7.04 -1.72
C CYS A 100 4.00 -6.89 -1.66
N GLU A 101 4.50 -5.68 -1.92
CA GLU A 101 5.94 -5.38 -1.85
C GLU A 101 6.48 -5.63 -0.43
N ASP A 102 5.80 -5.13 0.59
CA ASP A 102 6.20 -5.28 2.00
C ASP A 102 6.25 -6.77 2.40
N PHE A 103 5.27 -7.58 1.97
CA PHE A 103 5.31 -9.03 2.20
C PHE A 103 6.49 -9.70 1.50
N SER A 104 6.80 -9.30 0.26
CA SER A 104 7.91 -9.87 -0.51
C SER A 104 9.30 -9.58 0.10
N GLN A 105 9.39 -8.52 0.92
CA GLN A 105 10.62 -8.10 1.60
C GLN A 105 10.79 -8.73 2.99
N LEU A 106 9.85 -9.58 3.44
CA LEU A 106 9.97 -10.22 4.74
C LEU A 106 11.21 -11.13 4.81
N PRO A 107 11.92 -11.14 5.95
CA PRO A 107 13.09 -11.99 6.14
C PRO A 107 12.72 -13.47 6.08
N VAL A 108 13.38 -14.20 5.17
CA VAL A 108 13.13 -15.63 4.94
C VAL A 108 14.24 -16.48 5.57
N LYS A 109 13.86 -17.61 6.18
CA LYS A 109 14.77 -18.64 6.72
C LYS A 109 15.12 -19.70 5.70
#